data_AF-A0A935Z9J6-F1
#
_entry.id   AF-A0A935Z9J6-F1
#
_cell.length_a   1.000
_cell.length_b   1.000
_cell.length_c   1.000
_cell.angle_alpha   90.00
_cell.angle_beta   90.00
_cell.angle_gamma   90.00
#
_symmetry.space_group_name_H-M   'P 1'
#
loop_
_entity.id
_entity.type
_entity.pdbx_description
1 polymer ?
#
loop_
_entity_poly.entity_id
_entity_poly.type
_entity_poly.pdbx_seq_one_letter_code
_entity_poly.pdbx_strand_id
1 'polypeptide(L)'
;MSPEAEAFAALLVEHVRDRAIRACDARLSEASMSKASPRWRALHEQGVDIPSFIPDVVDSTIARLLACIDEGLLELEWEDAKGAHVDLTVAAEDEMCGNYLGSDAWRSAYSKERYFDHYAGLPNIFDVPGVSDDAAASDPTHKGEDE
;
A
#
# COMPACT_ATOMS: atom_id res chain seq x y z
N MET A 1 -11.53 -6.20 10.18
CA MET A 1 -10.20 -5.62 10.50
C MET A 1 -9.96 -5.52 12.00
N SER A 2 -8.79 -5.96 12.46
CA SER A 2 -8.43 -5.94 13.88
C SER A 2 -7.89 -4.57 14.34
N PRO A 3 -7.95 -4.27 15.66
CA PRO A 3 -7.30 -3.08 16.23
C PRO A 3 -5.80 -2.99 15.95
N GLU A 4 -5.12 -4.15 15.87
CA GLU A 4 -3.70 -4.26 15.56
C GLU A 4 -3.39 -3.81 14.13
N ALA A 5 -4.20 -4.26 13.16
CA ALA A 5 -4.07 -3.84 11.77
C ALA A 5 -4.32 -2.33 11.61
N GLU A 6 -5.30 -1.77 12.33
CA GLU A 6 -5.57 -0.33 12.34
C GLU A 6 -4.42 0.47 12.96
N ALA A 7 -3.82 -0.02 14.05
CA ALA A 7 -2.65 0.62 14.66
C ALA A 7 -1.43 0.59 13.71
N PHE A 8 -1.19 -0.55 13.05
CA PHE A 8 -0.16 -0.65 12.03
C PHE A 8 -0.43 0.31 10.86
N ALA A 9 -1.65 0.37 10.37
CA ALA A 9 -2.08 1.24 9.28
C ALA A 9 -1.79 2.71 9.56
N ALA A 10 -2.19 3.20 10.75
CA ALA A 10 -1.94 4.56 11.17
C ALA A 10 -0.43 4.88 11.20
N LEU A 11 0.39 3.97 11.73
CA LEU A 11 1.85 4.14 11.77
C LEU A 11 2.48 4.10 10.37
N LEU A 12 2.05 3.16 9.52
CA LEU A 12 2.52 3.04 8.14
C LEU A 12 2.24 4.32 7.36
N VAL A 13 1.02 4.83 7.41
CA VAL A 13 0.62 6.03 6.67
C VAL A 13 1.34 7.27 7.23
N GLU A 14 1.33 7.49 8.54
CA GLU A 14 1.92 8.71 9.11
C GLU A 14 3.45 8.72 9.03
N HIS A 15 4.10 7.61 9.38
CA HIS A 15 5.55 7.57 9.58
C HIS A 15 6.34 7.06 8.38
N VAL A 16 5.71 6.32 7.46
CA VAL A 16 6.36 5.87 6.23
C VAL A 16 5.88 6.71 5.06
N ARG A 17 4.60 6.62 4.69
CA ARG A 17 4.06 7.29 3.50
C ARG A 17 4.23 8.81 3.55
N ASP A 18 3.63 9.45 4.55
CA ASP A 18 3.58 10.91 4.63
C ASP A 18 4.97 11.52 4.87
N ARG A 19 5.81 10.84 5.68
CA ARG A 19 7.21 11.25 5.86
C ARG A 19 8.01 11.11 4.56
N ALA A 20 7.80 10.05 3.77
CA ALA A 20 8.46 9.90 2.49
C ALA A 20 8.07 11.00 1.50
N ILE A 21 6.77 11.34 1.43
CA ILE A 21 6.28 12.46 0.60
C ILE A 21 6.97 13.78 1.01
N ARG A 22 6.93 14.14 2.30
CA ARG A 22 7.61 15.35 2.81
C ARG A 22 9.11 15.35 2.54
N ALA A 23 9.77 14.20 2.68
CA ALA A 23 11.19 14.06 2.41
C ALA A 23 11.52 14.24 0.92
N CYS A 24 10.64 13.78 0.03
CA CYS A 24 10.75 14.00 -1.41
C CYS A 24 10.51 15.47 -1.76
N ASP A 25 9.48 16.11 -1.19
CA ASP A 25 9.21 17.54 -1.40
C ASP A 25 10.35 18.43 -0.94
N ALA A 26 10.93 18.11 0.22
CA ALA A 26 12.09 18.82 0.75
C ALA A 26 13.32 18.74 -0.18
N ARG A 27 13.38 17.80 -1.15
CA ARG A 27 14.45 17.75 -2.16
C ARG A 27 14.28 18.79 -3.26
N LEU A 28 13.07 19.29 -3.47
CA LEU A 28 12.79 20.35 -4.43
C LEU A 28 13.14 21.74 -3.89
N SER A 29 13.26 21.88 -2.56
CA SER A 29 13.74 23.12 -1.94
C SER A 29 15.19 23.43 -2.32
N GLU A 30 15.51 24.70 -2.55
CA GLU A 30 16.89 25.18 -2.77
C GLU A 30 17.81 24.88 -1.57
N ALA A 31 17.25 24.91 -0.35
CA ALA A 31 17.98 24.62 0.90
C ALA A 31 18.36 23.14 1.07
N SER A 32 17.87 22.26 0.18
CA SER A 32 18.12 20.84 0.27
C SER A 32 19.57 20.47 -0.04
N MET A 33 20.23 19.83 0.93
CA MET A 33 21.61 19.35 0.82
C MET A 33 21.71 17.89 0.35
N SER A 34 20.59 17.25 0.00
CA SER A 34 20.62 15.87 -0.50
C SER A 34 21.33 15.78 -1.85
N LYS A 35 22.14 14.74 -2.03
CA LYS A 35 22.84 14.46 -3.29
C LYS A 35 21.89 14.26 -4.48
N ALA A 36 20.63 13.91 -4.21
CA ALA A 36 19.61 13.76 -5.24
C ALA A 36 18.97 15.10 -5.66
N SER A 37 19.03 16.14 -4.82
CA SER A 37 18.31 17.40 -5.03
C SER A 37 18.68 18.15 -6.32
N PRO A 38 19.97 18.23 -6.74
CA PRO A 38 20.31 18.86 -8.02
C PRO A 38 19.59 18.23 -9.21
N ARG A 39 19.47 16.90 -9.24
CA ARG A 39 18.76 16.17 -10.31
C ARG A 39 17.27 16.47 -10.29
N TRP A 40 16.65 16.50 -9.12
CA TRP A 40 15.22 16.74 -8.97
C TRP A 40 14.85 18.16 -9.37
N ARG A 41 15.62 19.16 -8.93
CA ARG A 41 15.40 20.56 -9.32
C ARG A 41 15.60 20.78 -10.82
N ALA A 42 16.63 20.18 -11.42
CA ALA A 42 16.85 20.27 -12.87
C ALA A 42 15.67 19.71 -13.69
N LEU A 43 15.07 18.59 -13.26
CA LEU A 43 13.88 18.04 -13.91
C LEU A 43 12.65 18.94 -13.71
N HIS A 44 12.49 19.51 -12.51
CA HIS A 44 11.40 20.44 -12.23
C HIS A 44 11.50 21.73 -13.07
N GLU A 45 12.71 22.27 -13.22
CA GLU A 45 13.00 23.42 -14.09
C GLU A 45 12.73 23.13 -15.58
N GLN A 46 12.81 21.86 -16.00
CA GLN A 46 12.42 21.40 -17.34
C GLN A 46 10.90 21.26 -17.51
N GLY A 47 10.11 21.62 -16.50
CA GLY A 47 8.65 21.56 -16.54
C GLY A 47 8.06 20.22 -16.12
N VAL A 48 8.85 19.30 -15.54
CA VAL A 48 8.31 18.07 -14.98
C VAL A 48 7.62 18.39 -13.65
N ASP A 49 6.33 18.05 -13.55
CA ASP A 49 5.54 18.22 -12.33
C ASP A 49 5.81 17.10 -11.31
N ILE A 50 7.01 17.10 -10.75
CA ILE A 50 7.45 16.12 -9.75
C ILE A 50 6.51 16.09 -8.53
N PRO A 51 6.07 17.23 -7.93
CA PRO A 51 5.18 17.21 -6.77
C PRO A 51 3.93 16.35 -6.94
N SER A 52 3.31 16.38 -8.12
CA SER A 52 2.09 15.61 -8.39
C SER A 52 2.33 14.10 -8.48
N PHE A 53 3.51 13.66 -8.96
CA PHE A 53 3.85 12.24 -9.07
C PHE A 53 4.39 11.60 -7.78
N ILE A 54 4.89 12.40 -6.83
CA ILE A 54 5.49 11.87 -5.58
C ILE A 54 4.54 10.92 -4.84
N PRO A 55 3.26 11.26 -4.59
CA PRO A 55 2.34 10.37 -3.88
C PRO A 55 2.13 9.04 -4.62
N ASP A 56 1.94 9.07 -5.95
CA ASP A 56 1.71 7.86 -6.74
C ASP A 56 2.89 6.87 -6.66
N VAL A 57 4.12 7.39 -6.73
CA VAL A 57 5.33 6.56 -6.64
C VAL A 57 5.49 5.96 -5.23
N VAL A 58 5.24 6.76 -4.20
CA VAL A 58 5.30 6.30 -2.80
C VAL A 58 4.22 5.23 -2.54
N ASP A 59 2.99 5.52 -2.95
CA ASP A 59 1.84 4.64 -2.74
C ASP A 59 1.99 3.33 -3.52
N SER A 60 2.44 3.38 -4.77
CA SER A 60 2.72 2.17 -5.57
C SER A 60 3.80 1.29 -4.93
N THR A 61 4.84 1.91 -4.36
CA THR A 61 5.92 1.17 -3.69
C THR A 61 5.42 0.50 -2.41
N ILE A 62 4.63 1.22 -1.59
CA ILE A 62 4.06 0.67 -0.36
C ILE A 62 3.06 -0.44 -0.71
N ALA A 63 2.16 -0.22 -1.66
CA ALA A 63 1.20 -1.22 -2.09
C ALA A 63 1.90 -2.50 -2.59
N ARG A 64 2.99 -2.38 -3.37
CA ARG A 64 3.74 -3.57 -3.80
C ARG A 64 4.42 -4.28 -2.64
N LEU A 65 4.93 -3.54 -1.65
CA LEU A 65 5.49 -4.15 -0.44
C LEU A 65 4.42 -4.95 0.32
N LEU A 66 3.23 -4.37 0.52
CA LEU A 66 2.13 -5.03 1.20
C LEU A 66 1.63 -6.26 0.42
N ALA A 67 1.51 -6.16 -0.90
CA ALA A 67 1.15 -7.30 -1.74
C ALA A 67 2.17 -8.44 -1.63
N CYS A 68 3.47 -8.15 -1.58
CA CYS A 68 4.48 -9.19 -1.36
C CYS A 68 4.36 -9.84 0.03
N ILE A 69 3.84 -9.13 1.03
CA ILE A 69 3.58 -9.67 2.37
C ILE A 69 2.32 -10.55 2.32
N ASP A 70 1.22 -10.07 1.73
CA ASP A 70 -0.02 -10.84 1.51
C ASP A 70 0.25 -12.13 0.69
N GLU A 71 1.11 -12.06 -0.34
CA GLU A 71 1.53 -13.19 -1.18
C GLU A 71 2.50 -14.16 -0.45
N GLY A 72 2.91 -13.86 0.79
CA GLY A 72 3.87 -14.67 1.56
C GLY A 72 5.31 -14.65 1.02
N LEU A 73 5.64 -13.74 0.11
CA LEU A 73 7.00 -13.57 -0.43
C LEU A 73 7.93 -12.85 0.55
N LEU A 74 7.36 -12.01 1.40
CA LEU A 74 8.05 -11.29 2.47
C LEU A 74 7.33 -11.56 3.79
N GLU A 75 7.99 -12.28 4.69
CA GLU A 75 7.48 -12.48 6.04
C GLU A 75 7.74 -11.22 6.88
N LEU A 76 6.70 -10.69 7.51
CA LEU A 76 6.78 -9.52 8.39
C LEU A 76 6.25 -9.87 9.77
N GLU A 77 7.12 -9.82 10.77
CA GLU A 77 6.74 -9.93 12.17
C GLU A 77 6.59 -8.52 12.76
N TRP A 78 5.43 -8.23 13.37
CA TRP A 78 5.16 -6.94 14.01
C TRP A 78 4.94 -7.12 15.51
N GLU A 79 5.60 -6.29 16.30
CA GLU A 79 5.39 -6.22 17.74
C GLU A 79 4.46 -5.05 18.08
N ASP A 80 3.35 -5.33 18.76
CA ASP A 80 2.42 -4.29 19.18
C ASP A 80 2.98 -3.45 20.35
N ALA A 81 2.27 -2.40 20.74
CA ALA A 81 2.71 -1.51 21.83
C ALA A 81 2.81 -2.21 23.22
N LYS A 82 2.30 -3.43 23.36
CA LYS A 82 2.34 -4.23 24.59
C LYS A 82 3.42 -5.32 24.53
N GLY A 83 4.16 -5.44 23.43
CA GLY A 83 5.19 -6.46 23.23
C GLY A 83 4.65 -7.79 22.67
N ALA A 84 3.41 -7.83 22.18
CA ALA A 84 2.87 -9.02 21.55
C ALA A 84 3.29 -9.09 20.07
N HIS A 85 3.82 -10.24 19.67
CA HIS A 85 4.08 -10.54 18.26
C HIS A 85 2.75 -10.85 17.56
N VAL A 86 2.46 -10.08 16.52
CA VAL A 86 1.23 -10.14 15.73
C VAL A 86 1.61 -10.48 14.30
N ASP A 87 0.94 -11.48 13.76
CA ASP A 87 0.96 -11.77 12.34
C ASP A 87 0.02 -10.79 11.62
N LEU A 88 0.60 -9.86 10.87
CA LEU A 88 -0.16 -8.80 10.22
C LEU A 88 -0.96 -9.28 9.01
N THR A 89 -0.56 -10.38 8.35
CA THR A 89 -1.36 -10.91 7.24
C THR A 89 -2.69 -11.42 7.78
N VAL A 90 -2.65 -12.20 8.86
CA VAL A 90 -3.86 -12.66 9.56
C VAL A 90 -4.67 -11.49 10.13
N ALA A 91 -4.02 -10.52 10.77
CA ALA A 91 -4.69 -9.38 11.39
C ALA A 91 -5.41 -8.48 10.36
N ALA A 92 -4.87 -8.40 9.15
CA ALA A 92 -5.42 -7.64 8.02
C ALA A 92 -6.20 -8.52 7.03
N GLU A 93 -6.51 -9.77 7.39
CA GLU A 93 -7.34 -10.69 6.60
C GLU A 93 -6.76 -10.98 5.20
N ASP A 94 -5.43 -11.09 5.11
CA ASP A 94 -4.64 -11.32 3.88
C ASP A 94 -4.89 -10.26 2.78
N GLU A 95 -5.35 -9.08 3.19
CA GLU A 95 -5.79 -7.99 2.31
C GLU A 95 -5.05 -6.68 2.65
N MET A 96 -3.79 -6.71 3.12
CA MET A 96 -3.06 -5.50 3.50
C MET A 96 -2.96 -4.51 2.32
N CYS A 97 -2.69 -5.00 1.11
CA CYS A 97 -2.62 -4.17 -0.08
C CYS A 97 -3.98 -3.55 -0.43
N GLY A 98 -5.06 -4.33 -0.37
CA GLY A 98 -6.43 -3.86 -0.63
C GLY A 98 -6.86 -2.81 0.40
N ASN A 99 -6.63 -3.11 1.67
CA ASN A 99 -6.88 -2.24 2.83
C ASN A 99 -6.03 -0.97 2.82
N TYR A 100 -4.95 -0.92 2.05
CA TYR A 100 -4.18 0.30 1.82
C TYR A 100 -4.71 1.10 0.62
N LEU A 101 -5.04 0.44 -0.49
CA LEU A 101 -5.35 1.11 -1.76
C LEU A 101 -6.81 1.55 -1.95
N GLY A 102 -7.78 0.92 -1.31
CA GLY A 102 -9.22 1.21 -1.52
C GLY A 102 -9.66 2.66 -1.21
N SER A 103 -10.90 2.99 -1.58
CA SER A 103 -11.49 4.33 -1.38
C SER A 103 -11.82 4.65 0.09
N ASP A 104 -12.31 3.68 0.85
CA ASP A 104 -12.53 3.77 2.30
C ASP A 104 -11.49 2.92 3.05
N ALA A 105 -10.22 3.24 2.83
CA ALA A 105 -9.09 2.42 3.22
C ALA A 105 -8.06 3.21 4.06
N TRP A 106 -6.95 2.58 4.45
CA TRP A 106 -5.96 3.17 5.35
C TRP A 106 -5.41 4.51 4.85
N ARG A 107 -5.17 4.66 3.55
CA ARG A 107 -4.70 5.93 2.99
C ARG A 107 -5.72 7.04 3.19
N SER A 108 -6.99 6.81 2.87
CA SER A 108 -8.02 7.83 2.99
C SER A 108 -8.34 8.15 4.46
N ALA A 109 -8.23 7.17 5.35
CA ALA A 109 -8.44 7.34 6.78
C ALA A 109 -7.31 8.11 7.49
N TYR A 110 -6.04 7.81 7.17
CA TYR A 110 -4.90 8.25 7.99
C TYR A 110 -3.98 9.28 7.32
N SER A 111 -4.11 9.53 6.01
CA SER A 111 -3.20 10.44 5.30
C SER A 111 -3.36 11.89 5.76
N LYS A 112 -2.23 12.54 6.05
CA LYS A 112 -2.13 13.99 6.29
C LYS A 112 -1.50 14.72 5.12
N GLU A 113 -0.92 13.99 4.17
CA GLU A 113 -0.38 14.52 2.91
C GLU A 113 -1.37 14.35 1.75
N ARG A 114 -1.03 14.95 0.62
CA ARG A 114 -1.78 14.76 -0.63
C ARG A 114 -1.84 13.29 -1.05
N TYR A 115 -2.99 12.88 -1.55
CA TYR A 115 -3.20 11.56 -2.14
C TYR A 115 -4.25 11.65 -3.25
N PHE A 116 -4.26 10.65 -4.12
CA PHE A 116 -5.25 10.49 -5.17
C PHE A 116 -6.00 9.19 -4.94
N ASP A 117 -7.32 9.28 -4.80
CA ASP A 117 -8.18 8.10 -4.79
C ASP A 117 -8.47 7.67 -6.23
N HIS A 118 -7.64 6.75 -6.73
CA HIS A 118 -7.80 6.16 -8.06
C HIS A 118 -9.02 5.22 -8.16
N TYR A 119 -9.65 4.88 -7.03
CA TYR A 119 -10.80 3.99 -6.95
C TYR A 119 -12.11 4.73 -6.68
N ALA A 120 -12.07 6.05 -6.52
CA ALA A 120 -13.25 6.88 -6.28
C ALA A 120 -14.34 6.63 -7.31
N GLY A 121 -15.52 6.23 -6.85
CA GLY A 121 -16.69 5.97 -7.70
C GLY A 121 -16.66 4.62 -8.43
N LEU A 122 -15.63 3.79 -8.22
CA LEU A 122 -15.72 2.37 -8.55
C LEU A 122 -16.55 1.66 -7.47
N PRO A 123 -17.40 0.70 -7.85
CA PRO A 123 -18.02 -0.17 -6.86
C PRO A 123 -16.91 -0.89 -6.10
N ASN A 124 -17.09 -1.05 -4.79
CA ASN A 124 -16.21 -1.90 -4.01
C ASN A 124 -16.15 -3.27 -4.69
N ILE A 125 -14.96 -3.84 -4.85
CA ILE A 125 -14.78 -5.13 -5.54
C ILE A 125 -15.58 -6.24 -4.84
N PHE A 126 -15.84 -6.08 -3.54
CA PHE A 126 -16.66 -6.97 -2.72
C PHE A 126 -18.18 -6.68 -2.82
N ASP A 127 -18.59 -5.53 -3.34
CA ASP A 127 -20.00 -5.17 -3.55
C ASP A 127 -20.47 -5.47 -4.98
N VAL A 128 -19.66 -6.15 -5.81
CA VAL A 128 -20.06 -6.59 -7.15
C VAL A 128 -21.06 -7.75 -7.01
N PRO A 129 -22.34 -7.57 -7.40
CA PRO A 129 -23.32 -8.63 -7.27
C PRO A 129 -22.95 -9.80 -8.19
N GLY A 130 -22.58 -10.95 -7.62
CA GLY A 130 -22.37 -12.20 -8.35
C GLY A 130 -20.97 -12.81 -8.28
N VAL A 131 -20.00 -12.19 -7.60
CA VAL A 131 -18.74 -12.86 -7.23
C VAL A 131 -18.93 -13.44 -5.83
N SER A 132 -19.35 -14.69 -5.78
CA SER A 132 -19.37 -15.49 -4.55
C SER A 132 -18.04 -16.22 -4.43
N ASP A 133 -17.55 -16.40 -3.20
CA ASP A 133 -16.30 -17.11 -2.84
C ASP A 133 -16.28 -18.61 -3.24
N ASP A 134 -17.24 -19.09 -4.01
CA ASP A 134 -17.41 -20.50 -4.36
C ASP A 134 -16.53 -20.97 -5.54
N ALA A 135 -15.64 -20.13 -6.07
CA ALA A 135 -14.74 -20.53 -7.17
C ALA A 135 -13.53 -21.39 -6.72
N ALA A 136 -13.38 -21.68 -5.42
CA ALA A 136 -12.28 -22.49 -4.88
C ALA A 136 -12.57 -24.00 -4.75
N ALA A 137 -13.69 -24.50 -5.26
CA ALA A 137 -14.02 -25.93 -5.14
C ALA A 137 -14.64 -26.52 -6.41
N SER A 138 -13.80 -26.87 -7.40
CA SER A 138 -13.88 -28.16 -8.13
C SER A 138 -12.98 -28.18 -9.38
N ASP A 139 -11.74 -28.66 -9.23
CA ASP A 139 -11.09 -29.38 -10.33
C ASP A 139 -10.75 -30.80 -9.86
N PRO A 140 -11.62 -31.79 -10.13
CA PRO A 140 -11.32 -33.17 -9.82
C PRO A 140 -10.53 -33.78 -10.99
N THR A 141 -9.24 -33.98 -10.75
CA THR A 141 -8.44 -35.12 -11.24
C THR A 141 -8.30 -35.29 -12.75
N HIS A 142 -7.14 -34.88 -13.25
CA HIS A 142 -6.46 -35.44 -14.42
C HIS A 142 -6.40 -36.98 -14.28
N LYS A 143 -7.12 -37.70 -15.15
CA LYS A 143 -7.01 -39.15 -15.28
C LYS A 143 -5.63 -39.51 -15.81
N GLY A 144 -4.90 -40.31 -15.05
CA GLY A 144 -3.78 -41.09 -15.58
C GLY A 144 -4.31 -42.07 -16.63
N GLU A 145 -3.72 -42.02 -17.81
CA GLU A 145 -3.78 -43.10 -18.78
C GLU A 145 -2.58 -44.00 -18.53
N ASP A 146 -2.85 -45.17 -17.94
CA ASP A 146 -1.99 -46.35 -18.02
C ASP A 146 -2.71 -47.40 -18.89
N GLU A 147 -1.91 -48.08 -19.72
CA GLU A 147 -2.15 -49.21 -20.64
C GLU A 147 -2.53 -48.92 -22.11
#